data_AF-A0A8B9QND4-F1
#
_entry.id   AF-A0A8B9QND4-F1
#
_cell.length_a   1.000
_cell.length_b   1.000
_cell.length_c   1.000
_cell.angle_alpha   90.00
_cell.angle_beta   90.00
_cell.angle_gamma   90.00
#
_symmetry.space_group_name_H-M   'P 1'
#
loop_
_entity.id
_entity.type
_entity.pdbx_description
1 polymer ?
#
loop_
_entity_poly.entity_id
_entity_poly.type
_entity_poly.pdbx_seq_one_letter_code
_entity_poly.pdbx_strand_id
1 'polypeptide(L)'
;MGALLDAMFDFSEKLAALALDAQELALFMAVVLLSAERAGIAAAEAVEALQETLLRALRALLARRRPEDAGLFARLLLRLPDLRSLNSQHAEKLLAFPIEP
;
A
#
# COMPACT_ATOMS: atom_id res chain seq x y z
N MET A 1 -21.14 -10.00 4.06
CA MET A 1 -20.14 -9.66 3.01
C MET A 1 -19.94 -8.16 2.79
N GLY A 2 -20.73 -7.25 3.39
CA GLY A 2 -20.66 -5.80 3.13
C GLY A 2 -19.40 -5.09 3.64
N ALA A 3 -19.08 -5.21 4.94
CA ALA A 3 -18.06 -4.35 5.57
C ALA A 3 -16.65 -4.37 4.93
N LEU A 4 -16.19 -5.52 4.41
CA LEU A 4 -14.90 -5.60 3.70
C LEU A 4 -14.97 -4.93 2.33
N LEU A 5 -16.07 -5.15 1.61
CA LEU A 5 -16.31 -4.54 0.31
C LEU A 5 -16.40 -3.02 0.46
N ASP A 6 -17.11 -2.54 1.48
CA ASP A 6 -17.25 -1.12 1.82
C ASP A 6 -15.88 -0.50 2.13
N ALA A 7 -15.05 -1.18 2.94
CA ALA A 7 -13.69 -0.72 3.23
C ALA A 7 -12.77 -0.70 1.98
N MET A 8 -12.94 -1.64 1.05
CA MET A 8 -12.22 -1.63 -0.24
C MET A 8 -12.66 -0.48 -1.14
N PHE A 9 -13.95 -0.16 -1.18
CA PHE A 9 -14.46 1.00 -1.91
C PHE A 9 -13.94 2.29 -1.31
N ASP A 10 -14.05 2.48 0.01
CA ASP A 10 -13.53 3.65 0.73
C ASP A 10 -12.03 3.86 0.45
N PHE A 11 -11.25 2.78 0.46
CA PHE A 11 -9.82 2.86 0.13
C PHE A 11 -9.60 3.29 -1.32
N SER A 12 -10.34 2.71 -2.26
CA SER A 12 -10.23 3.00 -3.69
C SER A 12 -10.60 4.45 -4.00
N GLU A 13 -11.66 4.99 -3.38
CA GLU A 13 -12.04 6.39 -3.51
C GLU A 13 -10.97 7.33 -2.97
N LYS A 14 -10.43 7.04 -1.77
CA LYS A 14 -9.34 7.82 -1.17
C LYS A 14 -8.07 7.80 -2.02
N LEU A 15 -7.75 6.67 -2.65
CA LEU A 15 -6.61 6.55 -3.55
C LEU A 15 -6.85 7.30 -4.87
N ALA A 16 -8.05 7.19 -5.43
CA ALA A 16 -8.45 7.91 -6.65
C ALA A 16 -8.41 9.43 -6.46
N ALA A 17 -8.79 9.93 -5.27
CA ALA A 17 -8.72 11.35 -4.93
C ALA A 17 -7.30 11.93 -4.91
N LEU A 18 -6.25 11.09 -4.83
CA LEU A 18 -4.85 11.52 -4.97
C LEU A 18 -4.45 11.76 -6.44
N ALA A 19 -5.31 11.35 -7.39
CA ALA A 19 -5.18 11.56 -8.82
C ALA A 19 -3.80 11.15 -9.36
N LEU A 20 -3.25 10.03 -8.87
CA LEU A 20 -1.91 9.55 -9.25
C LEU A 20 -1.87 9.19 -10.73
N ASP A 21 -0.76 9.53 -11.39
CA ASP A 21 -0.49 9.00 -12.72
C ASP A 21 0.00 7.54 -12.66
N ALA A 22 0.14 6.90 -13.83
CA ALA A 22 0.53 5.50 -13.90
C ALA A 22 1.92 5.21 -13.29
N GLN A 23 2.88 6.15 -13.37
CA GLN A 23 4.22 5.98 -12.79
C GLN A 23 4.19 6.14 -11.28
N GLU A 24 3.49 7.16 -10.78
CA GLU A 24 3.30 7.41 -9.35
C GLU A 24 2.58 6.23 -8.69
N LEU A 25 1.52 5.72 -9.32
CA LEU A 25 0.78 4.56 -8.85
C LEU A 25 1.65 3.29 -8.87
N ALA A 26 2.36 3.01 -9.97
CA ALA A 26 3.21 1.82 -10.06
C ALA A 26 4.29 1.80 -8.96
N LEU A 27 4.92 2.95 -8.72
CA LEU A 27 5.96 3.06 -7.70
C LEU A 27 5.38 2.96 -6.28
N PHE A 28 4.21 3.56 -6.03
CA PHE A 28 3.48 3.38 -4.77
C PHE A 28 3.10 1.91 -4.54
N MET A 29 2.59 1.21 -5.54
CA MET A 29 2.27 -0.21 -5.46
C MET A 29 3.50 -1.09 -5.20
N ALA A 30 4.66 -0.73 -5.75
CA ALA A 30 5.91 -1.41 -5.45
C ALA A 30 6.32 -1.23 -3.97
N VAL A 31 6.15 -0.03 -3.40
CA VAL A 31 6.35 0.20 -1.95
C VAL A 31 5.38 -0.64 -1.13
N VAL A 32 4.10 -0.69 -1.50
CA VAL A 32 3.08 -1.51 -0.82
C VAL A 32 3.48 -2.99 -0.83
N LEU A 33 3.93 -3.51 -1.97
CA LEU A 33 4.33 -4.91 -2.12
C LEU A 33 5.46 -5.32 -1.17
N LEU A 34 6.41 -4.41 -0.93
CA LEU A 34 7.54 -4.62 -0.03
C LEU A 34 7.22 -4.29 1.44
N SER A 35 6.10 -3.61 1.71
CA SER A 35 5.62 -3.28 3.06
C SER A 35 4.89 -4.43 3.75
N ALA A 36 4.67 -5.55 3.07
CA ALA A 36 3.98 -6.70 3.65
C ALA A 36 4.88 -7.36 4.72
N GLU A 37 4.39 -7.43 5.96
CA GLU A 37 5.03 -8.21 7.02
C GLU A 37 4.98 -9.69 6.66
N ARG A 38 6.03 -10.18 6.00
CA ARG A 38 6.15 -11.59 5.63
C ARG A 38 7.05 -12.30 6.63
N ALA A 39 6.46 -13.12 7.49
CA ALA A 39 7.22 -14.09 8.26
C ALA A 39 7.94 -15.07 7.29
N GLY A 40 9.22 -15.35 7.54
CA GLY A 40 10.00 -16.33 6.77
C GLY A 40 10.78 -15.79 5.56
N ILE A 41 10.93 -14.47 5.39
CA ILE A 41 11.88 -13.93 4.41
C ILE A 41 13.31 -14.17 4.90
N ALA A 42 14.11 -14.88 4.11
CA ALA A 42 15.52 -15.16 4.41
C ALA A 42 16.42 -13.90 4.36
N ALA A 43 16.07 -12.91 3.54
CA ALA A 43 16.83 -11.67 3.33
C ALA A 43 16.00 -10.42 3.66
N ALA A 44 15.48 -10.32 4.89
CA ALA A 44 14.63 -9.21 5.33
C ALA A 44 15.33 -7.84 5.15
N GLU A 45 16.62 -7.74 5.52
CA GLU A 45 17.40 -6.50 5.38
C GLU A 45 17.49 -6.00 3.92
N ALA A 46 17.63 -6.92 2.96
CA ALA A 46 17.70 -6.55 1.54
C ALA A 46 16.35 -6.01 1.04
N VAL A 47 15.24 -6.57 1.55
CA VAL A 47 13.88 -6.11 1.23
C VAL A 47 13.63 -4.72 1.83
N GLU A 48 14.05 -4.49 3.07
CA GLU A 48 13.96 -3.18 3.72
C GLU A 48 14.79 -2.13 2.97
N ALA A 49 16.04 -2.44 2.61
CA ALA A 49 16.90 -1.54 1.84
C ALA A 49 16.29 -1.20 0.47
N LEU A 50 15.67 -2.16 -0.20
CA LEU A 50 14.94 -1.93 -1.45
C LEU A 50 13.71 -1.04 -1.22
N GLN A 51 12.93 -1.30 -0.17
CA GLN A 51 11.77 -0.50 0.17
C GLN A 51 12.14 0.96 0.45
N GLU A 52 13.20 1.21 1.22
CA GLU A 52 13.72 2.56 1.45
C GLU A 52 14.13 3.26 0.15
N THR A 53 14.76 2.51 -0.76
CA THR A 53 15.18 3.03 -2.06
C THR A 53 13.96 3.46 -2.89
N LEU A 54 12.90 2.64 -2.90
CA LEU A 54 11.65 2.98 -3.59
C LEU A 54 10.91 4.14 -2.92
N LEU A 55 10.92 4.24 -1.59
CA LEU A 55 10.33 5.37 -0.86
C LEU A 55 11.04 6.69 -1.21
N ARG A 56 12.37 6.68 -1.29
CA ARG A 56 13.16 7.84 -1.73
C ARG A 56 12.84 8.20 -3.18
N ALA A 57 12.76 7.20 -4.08
CA ALA A 57 12.39 7.42 -5.47
C ALA A 57 10.98 8.00 -5.61
N LEU A 58 10.01 7.51 -4.84
CA LEU A 58 8.63 8.01 -4.83
C LEU A 58 8.58 9.46 -4.38
N ARG A 59 9.25 9.79 -3.28
CA ARG A 59 9.34 11.18 -2.81
C ARG A 59 9.94 12.11 -3.87
N ALA A 60 11.02 11.68 -4.52
CA ALA A 60 11.67 12.47 -5.57
C ALA A 60 10.78 12.65 -6.81
N LEU A 61 10.08 11.59 -7.23
CA LEU A 61 9.15 11.64 -8.37
C LEU A 61 8.02 12.64 -8.12
N LEU A 62 7.38 12.55 -6.95
CA LEU A 62 6.27 13.43 -6.56
C LEU A 62 6.74 14.88 -6.41
N ALA A 63 7.87 15.12 -5.74
CA ALA A 63 8.43 16.46 -5.60
C ALA A 63 8.79 17.10 -6.95
N ARG A 64 9.21 16.30 -7.94
CA ARG A 64 9.52 16.78 -9.28
C ARG A 64 8.27 17.06 -10.12
N ARG A 65 7.25 16.20 -10.02
CA ARG A 65 6.03 16.31 -10.85
C ARG A 65 5.00 17.28 -10.28
N ARG A 66 4.92 17.39 -8.95
CA ARG A 66 3.92 18.19 -8.23
C ARG A 66 4.57 19.00 -7.10
N PRO A 67 5.49 19.93 -7.42
CA PRO A 67 6.15 20.75 -6.41
C PRO A 67 5.17 21.58 -5.56
N GLU A 68 3.98 21.89 -6.09
CA GLU A 68 2.89 22.57 -5.41
C GLU A 68 2.19 21.74 -4.33
N ASP A 69 2.36 20.41 -4.35
CA ASP A 69 1.70 19.47 -3.44
C ASP A 69 2.71 18.69 -2.59
N ALA A 70 3.42 19.42 -1.73
CA ALA A 70 4.40 18.84 -0.80
C ALA A 70 3.79 17.82 0.18
N GLY A 71 2.46 17.82 0.36
CA GLY A 71 1.74 16.91 1.26
C GLY A 71 1.36 15.56 0.63
N LEU A 72 1.47 15.41 -0.69
CA LEU A 72 1.05 14.19 -1.39
C LEU A 72 1.80 12.94 -0.91
N PHE A 73 3.11 13.04 -0.72
CA PHE A 73 3.92 11.93 -0.23
C PHE A 73 3.45 11.44 1.16
N ALA A 74 3.18 12.37 2.09
CA ALA A 74 2.67 12.01 3.41
C ALA A 74 1.29 11.35 3.34
N ARG A 75 0.38 11.89 2.50
CA ARG A 75 -0.96 11.31 2.30
C ARG A 75 -0.90 9.89 1.73
N LEU A 76 0.04 9.60 0.84
CA LEU A 76 0.28 8.24 0.34
C LEU A 76 0.77 7.28 1.43
N LEU A 77 1.71 7.71 2.28
CA LEU A 77 2.18 6.88 3.39
C LEU A 77 1.06 6.57 4.39
N LEU A 78 0.13 7.51 4.60
CA LEU A 78 -1.06 7.29 5.42
C LEU A 78 -2.04 6.27 4.82
N ARG A 79 -1.86 5.81 3.58
CA ARG A 79 -2.65 4.73 2.98
C ARG A 79 -2.09 3.33 3.29
N LEU A 80 -0.82 3.22 3.71
CA LEU A 80 -0.20 1.93 4.03
C LEU A 80 -0.87 1.22 5.23
N PRO A 81 -1.25 1.90 6.33
CA PRO A 81 -1.99 1.26 7.42
C PRO A 81 -3.37 0.76 6.98
N ASP A 82 -4.08 1.52 6.14
CA ASP A 82 -5.40 1.13 5.62
C ASP A 82 -5.32 -0.19 4.84
N LEU A 83 -4.27 -0.35 4.01
CA LEU A 83 -4.00 -1.61 3.30
C LEU A 83 -3.68 -2.77 4.24
N ARG A 84 -2.95 -2.52 5.33
CA ARG A 84 -2.70 -3.54 6.35
C ARG A 84 -3.99 -3.99 7.03
N SER A 85 -4.86 -3.05 7.38
CA SER A 85 -6.19 -3.34 7.95
C SER A 85 -7.05 -4.18 6.99
N LEU A 86 -7.11 -3.77 5.71
CA LEU A 86 -7.81 -4.53 4.67
C LEU A 86 -7.26 -5.95 4.51
N ASN A 87 -5.94 -6.11 4.50
CA ASN A 87 -5.31 -7.42 4.41
C ASN A 87 -5.67 -8.32 5.60
N SER A 88 -5.66 -7.79 6.83
CA SER A 88 -6.05 -8.54 8.02
C SER A 88 -7.53 -8.94 7.99
N GLN A 89 -8.43 -8.03 7.65
CA GLN A 89 -9.87 -8.31 7.53
C GLN A 89 -10.16 -9.36 6.44
N HIS A 90 -9.42 -9.30 5.33
CA HIS A 90 -9.52 -10.30 4.27
C HIS A 90 -9.01 -11.67 4.72
N ALA A 91 -7.87 -11.72 5.43
CA ALA A 91 -7.32 -12.96 5.98
C ALA A 91 -8.26 -13.63 6.99
N GLU A 92 -8.89 -12.85 7.87
CA GLU A 92 -9.92 -13.36 8.80
C GLU A 92 -11.11 -13.97 8.06
N LYS A 93 -11.56 -13.35 6.97
CA LYS A 93 -12.65 -13.89 6.13
C LYS A 93 -12.25 -15.19 5.43
N LEU A 94 -11.00 -15.32 4.96
CA LEU A 94 -10.50 -16.55 4.36
C LEU A 94 -10.44 -17.69 5.38
N LEU A 95 -10.00 -17.42 6.61
CA LEU A 95 -9.91 -18.40 7.69
C LEU A 95 -11.28 -18.82 8.25
N ALA A 96 -12.30 -17.97 8.11
CA ALA A 96 -13.66 -18.27 8.53
C ALA A 96 -14.38 -19.32 7.65
N PHE A 97 -13.77 -19.73 6.53
CA PHE A 97 -14.24 -20.85 5.70
C PHE A 97 -13.19 -21.97 5.66
N PRO A 98 -13.03 -22.75 6.73
CA PRO A 98 -12.25 -23.97 6.65
C PRO A 98 -12.91 -24.92 5.64
N ILE A 99 -12.14 -25.37 4.65
CA ILE A 99 -12.54 -26.52 3.84
C ILE A 99 -12.40 -27.73 4.76
N GLU A 100 -13.53 -28.26 5.24
CA GLU A 100 -13.53 -29.56 5.91
C GLU A 100 -13.06 -30.64 4.91
N PRO A 101 -12.24 -31.61 5.37
CA PRO A 101 -11.68 -32.65 4.51
C PRO A 101 -12.74 -33.57 3.89
#